data_AF-A2RPL8-F1
#
_entry.id   AF-A2RPL8-F1
#
_cell.length_a   1.000
_cell.length_b   1.000
_cell.length_c   1.000
_cell.angle_alpha   90.00
_cell.angle_beta   90.00
_cell.angle_gamma   90.00
#
_symmetry.space_group_name_H-M   'P 1'
#
loop_
_entity.id
_entity.type
_entity.pdbx_description
1 polymer ?
#
loop_
_entity_poly.entity_id
_entity_poly.type
_entity_poly.pdbx_seq_one_letter_code
_entity_poly.pdbx_strand_id
1 'polypeptide(L)'
;YAYDALEPHFDAETMTLHHDKHHATYVANANAALEKHPEIGENLEELLADVTKIPEDIRQALINNGGGHLNHALFWELLSPEKQDVTPDVAQAIDEAFGSFDAFKEQFTAAATGRFGSGWAWLVVNADGKLEITSTA
;
A
#
# COMPACT_ATOMS: atom_id res chain seq x y z
N TYR A 1 2.66 -1.60 -16.40
CA TYR A 1 2.95 -2.71 -17.35
C TYR A 1 1.64 -3.22 -17.95
N ALA A 2 1.64 -4.12 -18.93
CA ALA A 2 0.40 -4.69 -19.50
C ALA A 2 -0.36 -5.52 -18.44
N TYR A 3 -1.69 -5.63 -18.55
CA TYR A 3 -2.51 -6.32 -17.53
C TYR A 3 -2.17 -7.81 -17.34
N ASP A 4 -1.68 -8.46 -18.39
CA ASP A 4 -1.22 -9.86 -18.39
C ASP A 4 0.28 -10.02 -18.06
N ALA A 5 1.01 -8.93 -17.80
CA ALA A 5 2.46 -8.97 -17.64
C ALA A 5 2.94 -9.72 -16.39
N LEU A 6 2.05 -9.95 -15.42
CA LEU A 6 2.36 -10.63 -14.16
C LEU A 6 1.90 -12.10 -14.14
N GLU A 7 1.36 -12.61 -15.25
CA GLU A 7 1.05 -14.03 -15.34
C GLU A 7 2.35 -14.88 -15.24
N PRO A 8 2.30 -16.04 -14.56
CA PRO A 8 1.13 -16.72 -14.01
C PRO A 8 0.86 -16.39 -12.53
N HIS A 9 1.50 -15.37 -11.96
CA HIS A 9 1.39 -15.05 -10.54
C HIS A 9 0.15 -14.20 -10.21
N PHE A 10 -0.22 -13.31 -11.14
CA PHE A 10 -1.49 -12.58 -11.13
C PHE A 10 -2.14 -12.71 -12.50
N ASP A 11 -3.40 -13.12 -12.54
CA ASP A 11 -4.15 -13.25 -13.79
C ASP A 11 -4.61 -11.90 -14.34
N ALA A 12 -4.71 -11.79 -15.67
CA ALA A 12 -5.06 -10.54 -16.34
C ALA A 12 -6.45 -10.01 -15.97
N GLU A 13 -7.42 -10.89 -15.68
CA GLU A 13 -8.78 -10.49 -15.30
C GLU A 13 -8.77 -9.77 -13.95
N THR A 14 -8.09 -10.34 -12.95
CA THR A 14 -7.88 -9.71 -11.64
C THR A 14 -7.18 -8.38 -11.79
N MET A 15 -6.07 -8.30 -12.54
CA MET A 15 -5.33 -7.05 -12.74
C MET A 15 -6.21 -5.96 -13.38
N THR A 16 -7.06 -6.34 -14.34
CA THR A 16 -7.98 -5.43 -15.01
C THR A 16 -9.04 -4.90 -14.04
N LEU A 17 -9.71 -5.78 -13.29
CA LEU A 17 -10.75 -5.36 -12.34
C LEU A 17 -10.17 -4.56 -11.18
N HIS A 18 -9.03 -5.00 -10.65
CA HIS A 18 -8.39 -4.40 -9.48
C HIS A 18 -7.91 -2.98 -9.77
N HIS A 19 -7.39 -2.72 -10.98
CA HIS A 19 -7.04 -1.38 -11.42
C HIS A 19 -8.26 -0.56 -11.90
N ASP A 20 -9.01 -1.06 -12.89
CA ASP A 20 -10.01 -0.23 -13.60
C ASP A 20 -11.32 -0.05 -12.83
N LYS A 21 -11.59 -0.90 -11.82
CA LYS A 21 -12.82 -0.83 -11.01
C LYS A 21 -12.50 -0.46 -9.57
N HIS A 22 -11.72 -1.29 -8.88
CA HIS A 22 -11.47 -1.06 -7.45
C HIS A 22 -10.64 0.20 -7.22
N HIS A 23 -9.46 0.30 -7.83
CA HIS A 23 -8.62 1.49 -7.70
C HIS A 23 -9.30 2.75 -8.23
N ALA A 24 -9.96 2.68 -9.40
CA ALA A 24 -10.72 3.80 -9.95
C ALA A 24 -11.84 4.30 -9.02
N THR A 25 -12.52 3.41 -8.30
CA THR A 25 -13.55 3.79 -7.32
C THR A 25 -12.96 4.57 -6.15
N TYR A 26 -11.80 4.15 -5.64
CA TYR A 26 -11.10 4.89 -4.58
C TYR A 26 -10.72 6.30 -5.04
N VAL A 27 -10.16 6.45 -6.25
CA VAL A 27 -9.83 7.76 -6.83
C VAL A 27 -11.07 8.65 -6.96
N ALA A 28 -12.15 8.13 -7.53
CA ALA A 28 -13.39 8.89 -7.72
C ALA A 28 -13.96 9.39 -6.39
N ASN A 29 -14.02 8.53 -5.38
CA ASN A 29 -14.56 8.87 -4.07
C ASN A 29 -13.63 9.80 -3.26
N ALA A 30 -12.31 9.66 -3.41
CA ALA A 30 -11.34 10.56 -2.79
C ALA A 30 -11.49 11.98 -3.36
N ASN A 31 -11.58 12.12 -4.68
CA ASN A 31 -11.83 13.41 -5.34
C ASN A 31 -13.15 14.05 -4.87
N ALA A 32 -14.24 13.28 -4.84
CA ALA A 32 -15.53 13.78 -4.36
C ALA A 32 -15.52 14.22 -2.89
N ALA A 33 -14.65 13.64 -2.06
CA ALA A 33 -14.45 14.08 -0.67
C ALA A 33 -13.64 15.39 -0.62
N LEU A 34 -12.54 15.47 -1.37
CA LEU A 34 -11.66 16.65 -1.43
C LEU A 34 -12.35 17.89 -2.01
N GLU A 35 -13.28 17.71 -2.96
CA GLU A 35 -14.07 18.81 -3.55
C GLU A 35 -14.87 19.61 -2.51
N LYS A 36 -15.20 19.02 -1.36
CA LYS A 36 -15.90 19.71 -0.27
C LYS A 36 -15.00 20.66 0.53
N HIS A 37 -13.69 20.41 0.50
CA HIS A 37 -12.66 21.10 1.29
C HIS A 37 -11.44 21.44 0.44
N PRO A 38 -11.57 22.26 -0.62
CA PRO A 38 -10.46 22.59 -1.51
C PRO A 38 -9.28 23.28 -0.79
N GLU A 39 -9.52 23.88 0.38
CA GLU A 39 -8.50 24.55 1.20
C GLU A 39 -7.45 23.62 1.79
N ILE A 40 -7.72 22.32 1.90
CA ILE A 40 -6.77 21.33 2.46
C ILE A 40 -5.83 20.77 1.39
N GLY A 41 -6.07 21.07 0.11
CA GLY A 41 -5.31 20.54 -1.02
C GLY A 41 -5.54 19.03 -1.26
N GLU A 42 -4.66 18.42 -2.07
CA GLU A 42 -4.81 17.03 -2.53
C GLU A 42 -3.61 16.13 -2.20
N ASN A 43 -2.68 16.60 -1.36
CA ASN A 43 -1.54 15.77 -0.93
C ASN A 43 -1.98 14.73 0.11
N LEU A 44 -2.40 13.56 -0.38
CA LEU A 44 -2.94 12.49 0.44
C LEU A 44 -1.91 11.90 1.42
N GLU A 45 -0.61 11.87 1.09
CA GLU A 45 0.41 11.38 2.02
C GLU A 45 0.50 12.27 3.26
N GLU A 46 0.51 13.59 3.07
CA GLU A 46 0.50 14.56 4.19
C GLU A 46 -0.81 14.51 4.98
N LEU A 47 -1.95 14.41 4.29
CA LEU A 47 -3.27 14.36 4.93
C LEU A 47 -3.46 13.08 5.75
N LEU A 48 -2.97 11.94 5.27
CA LEU A 48 -3.11 10.65 5.94
C LEU A 48 -2.03 10.39 7.00
N ALA A 49 -0.91 11.13 6.98
CA ALA A 49 0.07 11.12 8.07
C ALA A 49 -0.51 11.67 9.39
N ASP A 50 -1.48 12.58 9.33
CA ASP A 50 -2.21 13.09 10.50
C ASP A 50 -3.69 13.30 10.17
N VAL A 51 -4.45 12.20 10.25
CA VAL A 51 -5.88 12.18 9.91
C VAL A 51 -6.74 13.11 10.77
N THR A 52 -6.24 13.57 11.91
CA THR A 52 -6.97 14.49 12.79
C THR A 52 -7.11 15.89 12.19
N LYS A 53 -6.22 16.26 11.27
CA LYS A 53 -6.27 17.52 10.50
C LYS A 53 -7.29 17.50 9.38
N ILE A 54 -7.74 16.32 8.95
CA ILE A 54 -8.79 16.21 7.94
C ILE A 54 -10.13 16.63 8.58
N PRO A 55 -10.92 17.51 7.93
CA PRO A 55 -12.24 17.90 8.39
C PRO A 55 -13.13 16.70 8.71
N GLU A 56 -13.83 16.76 9.84
CA GLU A 56 -14.52 15.62 10.43
C GLU A 56 -15.54 14.96 9.48
N ASP A 57 -16.25 15.76 8.69
CA ASP A 57 -17.31 15.33 7.77
C ASP A 57 -16.78 14.57 6.53
N ILE A 58 -15.50 14.72 6.19
CA ILE A 58 -14.84 13.95 5.11
C ILE A 58 -13.77 12.99 5.60
N ARG A 59 -13.37 13.06 6.87
CA ARG A 59 -12.22 12.32 7.43
C ARG A 59 -12.26 10.83 7.09
N GLN A 60 -13.34 10.13 7.45
CA GLN A 60 -13.41 8.70 7.20
C GLN A 60 -13.47 8.36 5.70
N ALA A 61 -14.15 9.20 4.90
CA ALA A 61 -14.19 9.02 3.46
C ALA A 61 -12.79 9.15 2.85
N LEU A 62 -11.98 10.10 3.32
CA LEU A 62 -10.62 10.30 2.84
C LEU A 62 -9.65 9.24 3.38
N ILE A 63 -9.80 8.76 4.62
CA ILE A 63 -9.06 7.61 5.13
C ILE A 63 -9.30 6.38 4.24
N ASN A 64 -10.56 6.07 3.95
CA ASN A 64 -10.90 4.87 3.19
C ASN A 64 -10.51 4.98 1.72
N ASN A 65 -10.85 6.09 1.06
CA ASN A 65 -10.68 6.24 -0.38
C ASN A 65 -9.35 6.85 -0.78
N GLY A 66 -8.84 7.81 0.00
CA GLY A 66 -7.48 8.32 -0.16
C GLY A 66 -6.45 7.25 0.19
N GLY A 67 -6.65 6.52 1.30
CA GLY A 67 -5.81 5.36 1.64
C GLY A 67 -5.93 4.25 0.60
N GLY A 68 -7.14 3.97 0.12
CA GLY A 68 -7.36 3.06 -1.00
C GLY A 68 -6.56 3.44 -2.24
N HIS A 69 -6.56 4.72 -2.63
CA HIS A 69 -5.77 5.20 -3.76
C HIS A 69 -4.26 5.03 -3.53
N LEU A 70 -3.71 5.55 -2.42
CA LEU A 70 -2.27 5.48 -2.15
C LEU A 70 -1.78 4.03 -2.08
N ASN A 71 -2.51 3.15 -1.38
CA ASN A 71 -2.11 1.75 -1.23
C ASN A 71 -2.07 1.02 -2.57
N HIS A 72 -3.03 1.27 -3.47
CA HIS A 72 -3.05 0.64 -4.79
C HIS A 72 -2.00 1.25 -5.72
N ALA A 73 -1.83 2.57 -5.72
CA ALA A 73 -0.79 3.23 -6.51
C ALA A 73 0.60 2.65 -6.18
N LEU A 74 0.93 2.54 -4.89
CA LEU A 74 2.16 1.89 -4.42
C LEU A 74 2.22 0.41 -4.83
N PHE A 75 1.13 -0.35 -4.66
CA PHE A 75 1.10 -1.77 -5.00
C PHE A 75 1.47 -2.03 -6.47
N TRP A 76 0.99 -1.23 -7.42
CA TRP A 76 1.33 -1.38 -8.83
C TRP A 76 2.80 -1.10 -9.13
N GLU A 77 3.41 -0.15 -8.42
CA GLU A 77 4.83 0.20 -8.59
C GLU A 77 5.77 -0.83 -7.96
N LEU A 78 5.32 -1.53 -6.92
CA LEU A 78 6.09 -2.59 -6.24
C LEU A 78 6.09 -3.94 -6.99
N LEU A 79 5.20 -4.12 -7.95
CA LEU A 79 5.13 -5.34 -8.75
C LEU A 79 5.97 -5.22 -10.03
N SER A 80 6.56 -6.33 -10.45
CA SER A 80 7.44 -6.35 -11.63
C SER A 80 7.22 -7.62 -12.45
N PRO A 81 7.08 -7.50 -13.80
CA PRO A 81 7.10 -8.66 -14.71
C PRO A 81 8.49 -9.26 -14.86
N GLU A 82 9.52 -8.49 -14.49
CA GLU A 82 10.92 -8.90 -14.53
C GLU A 82 11.36 -9.35 -13.15
N LYS A 83 12.16 -10.42 -13.11
CA LYS A 83 12.82 -10.83 -11.86
C LYS A 83 13.75 -9.70 -11.40
N GLN A 84 13.61 -9.33 -10.14
CA GLN A 84 14.52 -8.41 -9.46
C GLN A 84 15.25 -9.15 -8.35
N ASP A 85 16.47 -8.73 -8.07
CA ASP A 85 17.22 -9.15 -6.89
C ASP A 85 17.12 -8.04 -5.84
N VAL A 86 17.13 -8.41 -4.56
CA VAL A 86 17.13 -7.45 -3.45
C VAL A 86 18.44 -6.66 -3.50
N THR A 87 18.35 -5.33 -3.47
CA THR A 87 19.53 -4.47 -3.50
C THR A 87 20.36 -4.63 -2.22
N PRO A 88 21.69 -4.42 -2.25
CA PRO A 88 22.56 -4.70 -1.10
C PRO A 88 22.19 -3.94 0.18
N ASP A 89 21.74 -2.69 0.05
CA ASP A 89 21.29 -1.84 1.16
C ASP A 89 19.99 -2.36 1.80
N VAL A 90 19.01 -2.77 1.00
CA VAL A 90 17.77 -3.37 1.49
C VAL A 90 18.03 -4.75 2.11
N ALA A 91 18.89 -5.57 1.50
CA ALA A 91 19.28 -6.87 2.03
C ALA A 91 19.96 -6.74 3.40
N GLN A 92 20.89 -5.80 3.55
CA GLN A 92 21.51 -5.51 4.83
C GLN A 92 20.48 -5.06 5.88
N ALA A 93 19.58 -4.15 5.53
CA ALA A 93 18.54 -3.68 6.45
C ALA A 93 17.61 -4.82 6.90
N ILE A 94 17.29 -5.75 5.98
CA ILE A 94 16.53 -6.96 6.29
C ILE A 94 17.29 -7.87 7.26
N ASP A 95 18.57 -8.13 7.00
CA ASP A 95 19.40 -8.96 7.88
C ASP A 95 19.54 -8.33 9.28
N GLU A 96 19.69 -7.00 9.36
CA GLU A 96 19.74 -6.27 10.64
C GLU A 96 18.43 -6.38 11.43
N ALA A 97 17.28 -6.31 10.77
CA ALA A 97 15.98 -6.29 11.44
C ALA A 97 15.43 -7.69 11.74
N PHE A 98 15.66 -8.65 10.84
CA PHE A 98 15.00 -9.96 10.87
C PHE A 98 15.99 -11.14 10.94
N GLY A 99 17.29 -10.88 10.88
CA GLY A 99 18.37 -11.87 10.97
C GLY A 99 18.68 -12.59 9.66
N SER A 100 17.71 -12.74 8.76
CA SER A 100 17.91 -13.24 7.38
C SER A 100 16.70 -12.93 6.50
N PHE A 101 16.89 -12.95 5.18
CA PHE A 101 15.79 -12.83 4.22
C PHE A 101 14.73 -13.95 4.36
N ASP A 102 15.13 -15.18 4.70
CA ASP A 102 14.18 -16.28 4.91
C ASP A 102 13.33 -16.04 6.16
N ALA A 103 13.93 -15.57 7.25
CA ALA A 103 13.20 -15.18 8.46
C ALA A 103 12.27 -13.98 8.23
N PHE A 104 12.68 -13.02 7.40
CA PHE A 104 11.81 -11.94 6.93
C PHE A 104 10.61 -12.48 6.17
N LYS A 105 10.82 -13.36 5.18
CA LYS A 105 9.73 -13.96 4.39
C LYS A 105 8.75 -14.73 5.25
N GLU A 106 9.23 -15.50 6.24
CA GLU A 106 8.38 -16.22 7.18
C GLU A 106 7.50 -15.24 7.97
N GLN A 107 8.10 -14.21 8.57
CA GLN A 107 7.37 -13.21 9.37
C GLN A 107 6.39 -12.38 8.53
N PHE A 108 6.78 -11.96 7.33
CA PHE A 108 5.92 -11.19 6.43
C PHE A 108 4.75 -12.04 5.95
N THR A 109 4.99 -13.32 5.62
CA THR A 109 3.93 -14.28 5.26
C THR A 109 2.98 -14.50 6.43
N ALA A 110 3.48 -14.61 7.66
CA ALA A 110 2.65 -14.74 8.86
C ALA A 110 1.77 -13.49 9.08
N ALA A 111 2.30 -12.29 8.85
CA ALA A 111 1.52 -11.05 8.94
C ALA A 111 0.43 -10.96 7.85
N ALA A 112 0.75 -11.35 6.62
CA ALA A 112 -0.19 -11.36 5.50
C ALA A 112 -1.31 -12.40 5.68
N THR A 113 -0.96 -13.61 6.14
CA THR A 113 -1.94 -14.70 6.37
C THR A 113 -2.75 -14.52 7.65
N GLY A 114 -2.18 -13.86 8.66
CA GLY A 114 -2.84 -13.58 9.94
C GLY A 114 -3.84 -12.42 9.92
N ARG A 115 -3.85 -11.59 8.87
CA ARG A 115 -4.83 -10.52 8.69
C ARG A 115 -6.24 -11.11 8.56
N PHE A 116 -7.07 -10.88 9.58
CA PHE A 116 -8.48 -11.25 9.54
C PHE A 116 -9.32 -10.16 8.88
N GLY A 117 -10.13 -10.54 7.88
CA GLY A 117 -10.88 -9.60 7.04
C GLY A 117 -10.00 -8.94 5.98
N SER A 118 -10.49 -7.86 5.37
CA SER A 118 -9.73 -7.08 4.40
C SER A 118 -8.57 -6.34 5.07
N GLY A 119 -7.48 -6.16 4.36
CA GLY A 119 -6.32 -5.42 4.85
C GLY A 119 -5.07 -5.63 4.02
N TRP A 120 -3.94 -5.14 4.54
CA TRP A 120 -2.64 -5.19 3.91
C TRP A 120 -1.57 -5.66 4.90
N ALA A 121 -0.49 -6.25 4.39
CA ALA A 121 0.74 -6.49 5.13
C ALA A 121 1.86 -5.62 4.54
N TRP A 122 2.70 -5.08 5.41
CA TRP A 122 3.66 -4.05 5.06
C TRP A 122 5.04 -4.36 5.62
N LEU A 123 6.06 -4.02 4.84
CA LEU A 123 7.42 -3.78 5.31
C LEU A 123 7.59 -2.27 5.33
N VAL A 124 7.82 -1.70 6.51
CA VAL A 124 7.89 -0.24 6.70
C VAL A 124 9.21 0.16 7.33
N VAL A 125 9.58 1.43 7.16
CA VAL A 125 10.68 2.06 7.91
C VAL A 125 10.05 2.88 9.04
N ASN A 126 10.42 2.58 10.29
CA ASN A 126 9.93 3.30 11.46
C ASN A 126 10.66 4.64 11.66
N ALA A 127 10.25 5.41 12.68
CA ALA A 127 10.83 6.73 12.97
C ALA A 127 12.34 6.70 13.32
N ASP A 128 12.86 5.54 13.76
CA ASP A 128 14.27 5.32 14.06
C ASP A 128 15.07 4.84 12.83
N GLY A 129 14.42 4.75 11.66
CA GLY A 129 15.05 4.28 10.42
C GLY A 129 15.24 2.77 10.35
N LYS A 130 14.50 1.98 11.16
CA LYS A 130 14.57 0.52 11.18
C LYS A 130 13.38 -0.13 10.50
N LEU A 131 13.62 -1.29 9.89
CA LEU A 131 12.57 -2.06 9.22
C LEU A 131 11.65 -2.73 10.23
N GLU A 132 10.35 -2.67 9.97
CA GLU A 132 9.30 -3.34 10.74
C GLU A 132 8.30 -4.02 9.81
N ILE A 133 7.71 -5.11 10.28
CA ILE A 133 6.57 -5.76 9.63
C ILE A 133 5.31 -5.38 10.40
N THR A 134 4.29 -4.93 9.68
CA THR A 134 2.98 -4.62 10.26
C THR A 134 1.85 -4.99 9.31
N SER A 135 0.61 -4.88 9.77
CA SER A 135 -0.57 -5.04 8.93
C SER A 135 -1.63 -4.01 9.29
N THR A 136 -2.43 -3.59 8.31
CA THR A 136 -3.53 -2.62 8.50
C THR A 136 -4.88 -3.21 8.09
N ALA A 137 -5.95 -2.73 8.72
CA ALA A 137 -7.34 -2.96 8.33
C ALA A 137 -7.83 -1.79 7.48
#